data_AF-A0A9E0ZV12-F1
#
_entry.id   AF-A0A9E0ZV12-F1
#
_cell.length_a   1.000
_cell.length_b   1.000
_cell.length_c   1.000
_cell.angle_alpha   90.00
_cell.angle_beta   90.00
_cell.angle_gamma   90.00
#
_symmetry.space_group_name_H-M   'P 1'
#
loop_
_entity.id
_entity.type
_entity.pdbx_description
1 polymer ?
#
loop_
_entity_poly.entity_id
_entity_poly.type
_entity_poly.pdbx_seq_one_letter_code
_entity_poly.pdbx_strand_id
1 'polypeptide(L)'
;MSEQDILKILKIDLQVSVNALDEYLLFLISSAKEFILKEGVTLTTSQDDALLVEMYAAYLYRKRKEQQNEMPRMLRWALNNRLFSEKGVVNG
;
A
#
# COMPACT_ATOMS: atom_id res chain seq x y z
N MET A 1 -8.30 -8.32 4.05
CA MET A 1 -9.28 -7.65 3.15
C MET A 1 -9.01 -8.07 1.72
N SER A 2 -10.00 -8.00 0.83
CA SER A 2 -9.79 -8.30 -0.60
C SER A 2 -9.14 -7.12 -1.33
N GLU A 3 -8.58 -7.35 -2.52
CA GLU A 3 -8.07 -6.27 -3.37
C GLU A 3 -9.16 -5.28 -3.78
N GLN A 4 -10.41 -5.74 -3.88
CA GLN A 4 -11.50 -4.88 -4.29
C GLN A 4 -11.96 -3.96 -3.17
N ASP A 5 -11.75 -4.36 -1.91
CA ASP A 5 -11.94 -3.49 -0.77
C ASP A 5 -10.85 -2.41 -0.71
N ILE A 6 -9.59 -2.80 -0.98
CA ILE A 6 -8.46 -1.86 -1.07
C ILE A 6 -8.68 -0.87 -2.22
N LEU A 7 -9.15 -1.33 -3.38
CA LEU A 7 -9.46 -0.47 -4.52
C LEU A 7 -10.51 0.60 -4.16
N LYS A 8 -11.57 0.24 -3.43
CA LYS A 8 -12.58 1.20 -2.98
C LYS A 8 -11.97 2.28 -2.09
N ILE A 9 -11.12 1.91 -1.14
CA ILE A 9 -10.44 2.85 -0.25
C ILE A 9 -9.50 3.74 -1.05
N LEU A 10 -8.68 3.15 -1.91
CA LEU A 10 -7.72 3.88 -2.75
C LEU A 10 -8.42 4.90 -3.67
N LYS A 11 -9.58 4.55 -4.24
CA LYS A 11 -10.37 5.49 -5.06
C LYS A 11 -10.88 6.67 -4.24
N ILE A 12 -11.27 6.43 -2.99
CA ILE A 12 -11.68 7.51 -2.07
C ILE A 12 -10.48 8.39 -1.72
N ASP A 13 -9.33 7.82 -1.35
CA ASP A 13 -8.10 8.56 -1.04
C ASP A 13 -7.64 9.43 -2.22
N LEU A 14 -7.65 8.87 -3.44
CA LEU A 14 -7.25 9.59 -4.65
C LEU A 14 -8.34 10.53 -5.19
N GLN A 15 -9.52 10.58 -4.56
CA GLN A 15 -10.69 11.33 -5.02
C GLN A 15 -11.11 10.97 -6.47
N VAL A 16 -10.97 9.69 -6.84
CA VAL A 16 -11.31 9.15 -8.17
C VAL A 16 -12.70 8.52 -8.12
N SER A 17 -13.67 9.16 -8.79
CA SER A 17 -15.06 8.66 -8.87
C SER A 17 -15.36 7.83 -10.12
N VAL A 18 -14.43 7.78 -11.08
CA VAL A 18 -14.60 7.05 -12.35
C VAL A 18 -14.01 5.64 -12.26
N ASN A 19 -14.54 4.72 -13.07
CA ASN A 19 -14.08 3.32 -13.12
C ASN A 19 -13.03 3.06 -14.21
N ALA A 20 -12.76 4.04 -15.08
CA ALA A 20 -11.82 3.91 -16.19
C ALA A 20 -10.36 3.65 -15.74
N LEU A 21 -10.05 3.92 -14.47
CA LEU A 21 -8.73 3.70 -13.89
C LEU A 21 -8.66 2.41 -13.06
N ASP A 22 -9.75 1.65 -12.91
CA ASP A 22 -9.81 0.54 -11.95
C ASP A 22 -8.78 -0.55 -12.24
N GLU A 23 -8.61 -0.95 -13.51
CA GLU A 23 -7.57 -1.91 -13.91
C GLU A 23 -6.17 -1.42 -13.57
N TYR A 24 -5.91 -0.12 -13.79
CA TYR A 24 -4.62 0.48 -13.48
C TYR A 24 -4.38 0.58 -11.97
N LEU A 25 -5.39 0.97 -11.19
CA LEU A 25 -5.31 1.04 -9.74
C LEU A 25 -5.12 -0.34 -9.11
N LEU A 26 -5.76 -1.37 -9.66
CA LEU A 26 -5.53 -2.76 -9.26
C LEU A 26 -4.11 -3.21 -9.55
N PHE A 27 -3.57 -2.87 -10.73
CA PHE A 27 -2.17 -3.11 -11.04
C PHE A 27 -1.22 -2.44 -10.02
N LEU A 28 -1.53 -1.21 -9.58
CA LEU A 28 -0.74 -0.53 -8.55
C LEU A 28 -0.86 -1.19 -7.18
N ILE A 29 -2.03 -1.71 -6.81
CA ILE A 29 -2.24 -2.48 -5.58
C ILE A 29 -1.41 -3.77 -5.59
N SER A 30 -1.43 -4.52 -6.70
CA SER A 30 -0.60 -5.73 -6.84
C SER A 30 0.89 -5.39 -6.78
N SER A 31 1.31 -4.33 -7.48
CA SER A 31 2.70 -3.84 -7.45
C SER A 31 3.13 -3.40 -6.05
N ALA A 32 2.26 -2.71 -5.32
CA ALA A 32 2.50 -2.30 -3.94
C ALA A 32 2.76 -3.51 -3.03
N LYS A 33 1.94 -4.56 -3.12
CA LYS A 33 2.15 -5.80 -2.37
C LYS A 33 3.51 -6.42 -2.67
N GLU A 34 3.88 -6.53 -3.94
CA GLU A 34 5.18 -7.09 -4.33
C GLU A 34 6.36 -6.27 -3.79
N PHE A 35 6.26 -4.94 -3.82
CA PHE A 35 7.32 -4.09 -3.26
C PHE A 35 7.41 -4.22 -1.74
N ILE A 36 6.28 -4.25 -1.03
CA ILE A 36 6.26 -4.46 0.42
C ILE A 36 6.89 -5.82 0.78
N LEU A 37 6.56 -6.89 0.03
CA LEU A 37 7.16 -8.21 0.23
C LEU A 37 8.68 -8.20 -0.02
N LYS A 38 9.17 -7.44 -1.01
CA LYS A 38 10.62 -7.27 -1.28
C LYS A 38 11.36 -6.53 -0.16
N GLU A 39 10.68 -5.64 0.56
CA GLU A 39 11.23 -5.00 1.78
C GLU A 39 11.28 -5.97 2.98
N GLY A 40 10.76 -7.20 2.82
CA GLY A 40 10.80 -8.25 3.84
C GLY A 40 9.65 -8.22 4.82
N VAL A 41 8.57 -7.49 4.52
CA VAL A 41 7.34 -7.46 5.32
C VAL A 41 6.38 -8.54 4.84
N THR A 42 5.90 -9.38 5.75
CA THR A 42 4.86 -10.37 5.43
C THR A 42 3.47 -9.74 5.53
N LEU A 43 2.71 -9.77 4.44
CA LEU A 43 1.33 -9.26 4.40
C LEU A 43 0.31 -10.35 4.77
N THR A 44 -0.65 -9.98 5.62
CA THR A 44 -1.80 -10.82 6.01
C THR A 44 -3.11 -10.22 5.50
N THR A 45 -4.24 -10.79 5.91
CA THR A 45 -5.57 -10.27 5.60
C THR A 45 -6.06 -9.20 6.58
N SER A 46 -5.20 -8.71 7.49
CA SER A 46 -5.52 -7.67 8.46
C SER A 46 -5.90 -6.33 7.80
N GLN A 47 -6.59 -5.47 8.56
CA GLN A 47 -6.91 -4.12 8.12
C GLN A 47 -5.65 -3.25 8.01
N ASP A 48 -4.71 -3.41 8.93
CA ASP A 48 -3.45 -2.65 8.94
C ASP A 48 -2.59 -2.96 7.71
N ASP A 49 -2.51 -4.23 7.30
CA ASP A 49 -1.79 -4.63 6.09
C ASP A 49 -2.50 -4.13 4.83
N ALA A 50 -3.84 -4.11 4.83
CA ALA A 50 -4.61 -3.54 3.73
C ALA A 50 -4.38 -2.02 3.59
N LEU A 51 -4.30 -1.29 4.71
CA LEU A 51 -3.99 0.13 4.72
C LEU A 51 -2.54 0.40 4.27
N LEU A 52 -1.58 -0.42 4.69
CA LEU A 52 -0.19 -0.30 4.25
C LEU A 52 -0.07 -0.46 2.71
N VAL A 53 -0.77 -1.45 2.15
CA VAL A 53 -0.84 -1.66 0.70
C VAL A 53 -1.50 -0.47 -0.01
N GLU A 54 -2.60 0.04 0.54
CA GLU A 54 -3.31 1.21 0.01
C GLU A 54 -2.39 2.45 -0.04
N MET A 55 -1.72 2.77 1.07
CA MET A 55 -0.81 3.91 1.17
C MET A 55 0.34 3.82 0.16
N TYR A 56 0.86 2.61 -0.06
CA TYR A 56 1.93 2.37 -1.03
C TYR A 56 1.40 2.54 -2.46
N ALA A 57 0.22 2.00 -2.78
CA ALA A 57 -0.40 2.15 -4.09
C ALA A 57 -0.71 3.63 -4.41
N ALA A 58 -1.20 4.40 -3.42
CA ALA A 58 -1.42 5.84 -3.54
C ALA A 58 -0.11 6.58 -3.85
N TYR A 59 0.98 6.24 -3.16
CA TYR A 59 2.31 6.79 -3.46
C TYR A 59 2.76 6.47 -4.89
N LEU A 60 2.59 5.23 -5.37
CA LEU A 60 2.96 4.87 -6.74
C LEU A 60 2.19 5.68 -7.78
N TYR A 61 0.89 5.91 -7.55
CA TYR A 61 0.05 6.73 -8.41
C TYR A 61 0.55 8.18 -8.45
N ARG A 62 0.73 8.80 -7.27
CA ARG A 62 1.18 10.20 -7.14
C ARG A 62 2.60 10.41 -7.67
N LYS A 63 3.50 9.43 -7.45
CA LYS A 63 4.86 9.45 -8.03
C LYS A 63 4.84 9.61 -9.55
N ARG A 64 3.92 8.90 -10.24
CA ARG A 64 3.82 8.99 -11.70
C ARG A 64 3.07 10.24 -12.17
N LYS A 65 2.00 10.63 -11.47
CA LYS A 65 1.14 11.76 -11.87
C LYS A 65 1.74 13.13 -11.51
N GLU A 66 2.32 13.24 -10.32
CA GLU A 66 2.75 14.50 -9.70
C GLU A 66 4.28 14.64 -9.67
N GLN A 67 5.01 13.70 -10.28
CA GLN A 67 6.48 13.63 -10.22
C GLN A 67 7.02 13.61 -8.77
N GLN A 68 6.22 13.05 -7.85
CA GLN A 68 6.62 12.89 -6.46
C GLN A 68 7.76 11.86 -6.36
N ASN A 69 8.99 12.35 -6.32
CA ASN A 69 10.18 11.48 -6.34
C ASN A 69 10.47 10.83 -4.98
N GLU A 70 9.96 11.39 -3.89
CA GLU A 70 10.22 10.90 -2.55
C GLU A 70 9.04 10.14 -1.95
N MET A 71 9.35 8.94 -1.43
CA MET A 71 8.40 8.18 -0.62
C MET A 71 8.02 8.96 0.65
N PRO A 72 6.72 9.11 0.96
CA PRO A 72 6.27 9.79 2.18
C PRO A 72 6.88 9.20 3.46
N ARG A 73 7.24 10.06 4.42
CA ARG A 73 7.81 9.62 5.71
C ARG A 73 6.86 8.67 6.47
N MET A 74 5.56 8.94 6.40
CA MET A 74 4.54 8.10 7.02
C MET A 74 4.54 6.66 6.49
N LEU A 75 4.77 6.49 5.18
CA LEU A 75 4.82 5.18 4.55
C LEU A 75 6.07 4.40 4.99
N ARG A 76 7.22 5.07 5.05
CA ARG A 76 8.45 4.46 5.61
C ARG A 76 8.27 4.06 7.07
N TRP A 77 7.61 4.89 7.87
CA TRP A 77 7.35 4.60 9.27
C TRP A 77 6.40 3.40 9.43
N ALA A 78 5.32 3.33 8.65
CA ALA A 78 4.40 2.20 8.65
C ALA A 78 5.09 0.88 8.25
N LEU A 79 5.94 0.90 7.21
CA LEU A 79 6.76 -0.25 6.80
C LEU A 79 7.68 -0.73 7.93
N ASN A 80 8.42 0.19 8.54
CA ASN A 80 9.35 -0.13 9.62
C ASN A 80 8.60 -0.71 10.83
N ASN A 81 7.51 -0.08 11.25
CA ASN A 81 6.71 -0.57 12.37
C ASN A 81 6.19 -1.98 12.12
N ARG A 82 5.72 -2.26 10.90
CA ARG A 82 5.21 -3.58 10.55
C ARG A 82 6.31 -4.63 10.61
N LEU A 83 7.49 -4.31 10.06
CA LEU A 83 8.67 -5.17 10.08
C LEU A 83 9.16 -5.44 11.51
N PHE A 84 9.18 -4.42 12.37
CA PHE A 84 9.55 -4.57 13.78
C PHE A 84 8.52 -5.37 14.56
N SER A 85 7.22 -5.14 14.34
CA SER A 85 6.15 -5.89 14.99
C SER A 85 6.20 -7.37 14.61
N GLU A 86 6.55 -7.70 13.37
CA GLU A 86 6.73 -9.09 12.93
C GLU A 86 7.91 -9.75 13.64
N LYS A 87 9.08 -9.10 13.63
CA LYS A 87 10.31 -9.67 14.22
C LYS A 87 10.32 -9.67 15.75
N GLY A 88 9.59 -8.75 16.38
CA GLY A 88 9.44 -8.69 17.82
C GLY A 88 8.62 -9.85 18.38
N VAL A 89 7.63 -10.33 17.64
CA VAL A 89 6.82 -11.51 18.02
C VAL A 89 7.63 -12.81 17.92
N VAL A 90 8.63 -12.88 17.01
CA VAL A 90 9.45 -14.09 16.83
C VAL A 90 10.48 -14.29 17.97
N ASN A 91 10.78 -13.26 18.76
CA ASN A 91 11.80 -13.30 19.82
C ASN A 91 11.22 -13.13 21.25
N GLY A 92 9.91 -13.33 21.44
CA GLY A 92 9.20 -13.20 22.73
C GLY A 92 8.76 -14.52 23.32
#